data_AF-A0A268TWY1-F1
#
_entry.id   AF-A0A268TWY1-F1
#
_cell.length_a   1.000
_cell.length_b   1.000
_cell.length_c   1.000
_cell.angle_alpha   90.00
_cell.angle_beta   90.00
_cell.angle_gamma   90.00
#
_symmetry.space_group_name_H-M   'P 1'
#
loop_
_entity.id
_entity.type
_entity.pdbx_description
1 polymer ?
#
loop_
_entity_poly.entity_id
_entity_poly.type
_entity_poly.pdbx_seq_one_letter_code
_entity_poly.pdbx_strand_id
1 'polypeptide(L)'
;MKTYKTYKIPLEKITDVQGEFKSITSDSEFVYIQSEIELKDPFMETQLPTHYLESIKEALDYAKIKATTQMNQACDKHLEKLTSNALGTPHIYDMAQEDQINLMGLVLAGIDSFFRCAPIDDPFNKQNIPHTKVQLKKLYADALEYKAKMLFKCGELKEAINQAQTLQALQAIDWIDEKESEDKEKAEDIRDKEGIQTQEITPSQNNQNNENSNQEKTQDVIEGIKDDEEITKQTTLQKERK
;
A
#
# COMPACT_ATOMS: atom_id res chain seq x y z
N MET A 1 -16.50 21.02 19.02
CA MET A 1 -16.94 19.94 18.11
C MET A 1 -18.00 20.54 17.20
N LYS A 2 -17.78 20.59 15.88
CA LYS A 2 -18.79 21.14 14.95
C LYS A 2 -19.92 20.12 14.79
N THR A 3 -21.16 20.53 15.04
CA THR A 3 -22.34 19.69 14.87
C THR A 3 -23.02 20.04 13.55
N TYR A 4 -23.06 19.07 12.63
CA TYR A 4 -23.77 19.22 11.36
C TYR A 4 -25.18 18.66 11.49
N LYS A 5 -26.15 19.40 10.98
CA LYS A 5 -27.52 18.93 10.76
C LYS A 5 -27.71 18.58 9.30
N THR A 6 -28.48 17.53 9.03
CA THR A 6 -28.83 17.12 7.67
C THR A 6 -30.17 17.74 7.30
N TYR A 7 -30.25 18.28 6.08
CA TYR A 7 -31.46 18.83 5.51
C TYR A 7 -31.75 18.19 4.16
N LYS A 8 -33.02 18.13 3.80
CA LYS A 8 -33.47 17.82 2.44
C LYS A 8 -34.19 19.01 1.83
N ILE A 9 -34.00 19.22 0.54
CA ILE A 9 -34.69 20.23 -0.27
C ILE A 9 -35.35 19.54 -1.47
N PRO A 10 -36.62 19.83 -1.79
CA PRO A 10 -37.25 19.30 -3.01
C PRO A 10 -36.49 19.75 -4.25
N LEU A 11 -36.37 18.87 -5.25
CA LEU A 11 -35.68 19.19 -6.51
C LEU A 11 -36.28 20.42 -7.20
N GLU A 12 -37.61 20.61 -7.16
CA GLU A 12 -38.26 21.78 -7.73
C GLU A 12 -37.93 23.11 -7.00
N LYS A 13 -37.35 23.04 -5.80
CA LYS A 13 -37.04 24.21 -4.95
C LYS A 13 -35.57 24.59 -4.94
N ILE A 14 -34.71 23.85 -5.65
CA ILE A 14 -33.26 24.14 -5.69
C ILE A 14 -32.96 25.51 -6.30
N THR A 15 -33.74 25.94 -7.29
CA THR A 15 -33.56 27.27 -7.91
C THR A 15 -34.04 28.42 -7.03
N ASP A 16 -34.80 28.13 -5.97
CA ASP A 16 -35.37 29.13 -5.07
C ASP A 16 -34.39 29.53 -3.95
N VAL A 17 -33.25 28.84 -3.83
CA VAL A 17 -32.25 29.06 -2.78
C VAL A 17 -30.96 29.67 -3.33
N GLN A 18 -30.34 30.56 -2.55
CA GLN A 18 -29.05 31.18 -2.88
C GLN A 18 -27.98 30.74 -1.88
N GLY A 19 -26.79 30.43 -2.39
CA GLY A 19 -25.63 30.04 -1.59
C GLY A 19 -24.91 28.83 -2.16
N GLU A 20 -23.76 28.52 -1.57
CA GLU A 20 -23.01 27.31 -1.88
C GLU A 20 -23.32 26.24 -0.84
N PHE A 21 -23.94 25.14 -1.28
CA PHE A 21 -24.28 24.00 -0.43
C PHE A 21 -23.60 22.75 -0.95
N LYS A 22 -22.98 21.99 -0.04
CA LYS A 22 -22.40 20.69 -0.37
C LYS A 22 -23.48 19.62 -0.29
N SER A 23 -23.83 19.04 -1.43
CA SER A 23 -24.71 17.86 -1.47
C SER A 23 -23.98 16.60 -1.01
N ILE A 24 -24.74 15.75 -0.33
CA ILE A 24 -24.31 14.46 0.21
C ILE A 24 -24.80 13.34 -0.70
N THR A 25 -26.09 13.40 -1.03
CA THR A 25 -26.79 12.46 -1.91
C THR A 25 -28.06 13.12 -2.46
N SER A 26 -28.72 12.45 -3.39
CA SER A 26 -30.03 12.83 -3.93
C SER A 26 -30.84 11.59 -4.26
N ASP A 27 -32.15 11.70 -4.15
CA ASP A 27 -33.10 10.73 -4.71
C ASP A 27 -33.94 11.40 -5.81
N SER A 28 -35.04 10.77 -6.23
CA SER A 28 -35.90 11.31 -7.28
C SER A 28 -36.68 12.56 -6.89
N GLU A 29 -36.77 12.87 -5.60
CA GLU A 29 -37.60 13.95 -5.06
C GLU A 29 -36.77 15.02 -4.33
N PHE A 30 -35.67 14.63 -3.68
CA PHE A 30 -34.91 15.48 -2.78
C PHE A 30 -33.40 15.46 -3.04
N VAL A 31 -32.77 16.59 -2.74
CA VAL A 31 -31.32 16.69 -2.52
C VAL A 31 -31.03 16.83 -1.04
N TYR A 32 -30.05 16.08 -0.54
CA TYR A 32 -29.65 16.06 0.86
C TYR A 32 -28.33 16.81 1.05
N ILE A 33 -28.30 17.71 2.02
CA ILE A 33 -27.14 18.54 2.35
C ILE A 33 -26.86 18.51 3.85
N GLN A 34 -25.64 18.89 4.25
CA GLN A 34 -25.29 19.13 5.66
C GLN A 34 -24.93 20.59 5.86
N SER A 35 -25.35 21.13 7.01
CA SER A 35 -25.05 22.49 7.41
C SER A 35 -24.77 22.58 8.91
N GLU A 36 -23.80 23.42 9.28
CA GLU A 36 -23.52 23.79 10.68
C GLU A 36 -24.55 24.81 11.21
N ILE A 37 -25.15 25.58 10.31
CA ILE A 37 -26.15 26.59 10.63
C ILE A 37 -27.56 26.04 10.39
N GLU A 38 -28.51 26.61 11.12
CA GLU A 38 -29.92 26.30 10.94
C GLU A 38 -30.41 26.87 9.60
N LEU A 39 -30.89 25.97 8.73
CA LEU A 39 -31.46 26.34 7.45
C LEU A 39 -32.97 26.42 7.59
N LYS A 40 -33.56 27.46 6.99
CA LYS A 40 -35.00 27.69 6.98
C LYS A 40 -35.62 27.14 5.70
N ASP A 41 -36.93 27.29 5.56
CA ASP A 41 -37.66 26.98 4.33
C ASP A 41 -36.90 27.46 3.08
N PRO A 42 -36.77 26.64 2.02
CA PRO A 42 -37.42 25.33 1.79
C PRO A 42 -36.66 24.11 2.34
N PHE A 43 -35.61 24.30 3.15
CA PHE A 43 -34.85 23.20 3.73
C PHE A 43 -35.59 22.53 4.90
N MET A 44 -35.73 21.22 4.85
CA MET A 44 -36.37 20.41 5.90
C MET A 44 -35.33 19.58 6.63
N GLU A 45 -35.16 19.81 7.94
CA GLU A 45 -34.28 19.01 8.78
C GLU A 45 -34.71 17.53 8.73
N THR A 46 -33.75 16.63 8.54
CA THR A 46 -33.99 15.19 8.36
C THR A 46 -32.80 14.39 8.87
N GLN A 47 -32.97 13.07 8.98
CA GLN A 47 -31.84 12.15 9.07
C GLN A 47 -31.29 11.83 7.68
N LEU A 48 -30.06 11.31 7.63
CA LEU A 48 -29.49 10.79 6.39
C LEU A 48 -30.37 9.67 5.83
N PRO A 49 -30.58 9.61 4.50
CA PRO A 49 -31.35 8.55 3.89
C PRO A 49 -30.74 7.17 4.13
N THR A 50 -31.59 6.16 4.37
CA THR A 50 -31.16 4.77 4.58
C THR A 50 -30.31 4.26 3.41
N HIS A 51 -30.73 4.52 2.16
CA HIS A 51 -30.01 4.06 0.96
C HIS A 51 -28.57 4.61 0.89
N TYR A 52 -28.33 5.80 1.45
CA TYR A 52 -27.00 6.41 1.48
C TYR A 52 -26.13 5.79 2.57
N LEU A 53 -26.71 5.49 3.73
CA LEU A 53 -26.01 4.76 4.79
C LEU A 53 -25.63 3.34 4.34
N GLU A 54 -26.54 2.67 3.62
CA GLU A 54 -26.30 1.36 3.01
C GLU A 54 -25.18 1.43 1.97
N SER A 55 -25.19 2.41 1.07
CA SER A 55 -24.15 2.53 0.05
C SER A 55 -22.76 2.84 0.62
N ILE A 56 -22.67 3.66 1.67
CA ILE A 56 -21.41 3.87 2.40
C ILE A 56 -20.93 2.56 3.04
N LYS A 57 -21.84 1.82 3.68
CA LYS A 57 -21.53 0.55 4.34
C LYS A 57 -21.02 -0.47 3.32
N GLU A 58 -21.70 -0.63 2.20
CA GLU A 58 -21.27 -1.52 1.11
C GLU A 58 -19.90 -1.14 0.55
N ALA A 59 -19.66 0.17 0.35
CA ALA A 59 -18.37 0.66 -0.09
C ALA A 59 -17.25 0.35 0.92
N LEU A 60 -17.52 0.50 2.23
CA LEU A 60 -16.58 0.15 3.29
C LEU A 60 -16.33 -1.36 3.33
N ASP A 61 -17.36 -2.18 3.27
CA ASP A 61 -17.24 -3.65 3.30
C ASP A 61 -16.42 -4.15 2.10
N TYR A 62 -16.69 -3.63 0.90
CA TYR A 62 -15.90 -3.93 -0.30
C TYR A 62 -14.43 -3.50 -0.12
N ALA A 63 -14.19 -2.29 0.40
CA ALA A 63 -12.83 -1.80 0.64
C ALA A 63 -12.08 -2.66 1.66
N LYS A 64 -12.75 -3.14 2.73
CA LYS A 64 -12.15 -4.05 3.73
C LYS A 64 -11.75 -5.39 3.12
N ILE A 65 -12.57 -5.97 2.25
CA ILE A 65 -12.24 -7.21 1.54
C ILE A 65 -10.97 -7.00 0.72
N LYS A 66 -10.93 -5.93 -0.09
CA LYS A 66 -9.76 -5.59 -0.91
C LYS A 66 -8.50 -5.40 -0.05
N ALA A 67 -8.60 -4.61 1.02
CA ALA A 67 -7.49 -4.36 1.94
C ALA A 67 -6.99 -5.64 2.60
N THR A 68 -7.90 -6.53 3.01
CA THR A 68 -7.55 -7.83 3.61
C THR A 68 -6.79 -8.71 2.62
N THR A 69 -7.23 -8.76 1.34
CA THR A 69 -6.52 -9.50 0.30
C THR A 69 -5.11 -8.96 0.07
N GLN A 70 -4.97 -7.64 -0.04
CA GLN A 70 -3.67 -6.99 -0.20
C GLN A 70 -2.75 -7.23 1.01
N MET A 71 -3.31 -7.16 2.23
CA MET A 71 -2.58 -7.44 3.46
C MET A 71 -2.09 -8.88 3.51
N ASN A 72 -2.92 -9.87 3.16
CA ASN A 72 -2.49 -11.26 3.10
C ASN A 72 -1.31 -11.45 2.12
N GLN A 73 -1.38 -10.85 0.93
CA GLN A 73 -0.29 -10.90 -0.06
C GLN A 73 1.00 -10.28 0.47
N ALA A 74 0.90 -9.15 1.19
CA ALA A 74 2.05 -8.53 1.83
C ALA A 74 2.65 -9.45 2.91
N CYS A 75 1.82 -10.01 3.79
CA CYS A 75 2.27 -10.94 4.83
C CYS A 75 3.00 -12.15 4.23
N ASP A 76 2.45 -12.76 3.18
CA ASP A 76 3.06 -13.91 2.51
C ASP A 76 4.44 -13.53 1.93
N LYS A 77 4.53 -12.39 1.24
CA LYS A 77 5.79 -11.88 0.68
C LYS A 77 6.86 -11.64 1.75
N HIS A 78 6.49 -11.15 2.93
CA HIS A 78 7.44 -10.97 4.04
C HIS A 78 7.96 -12.30 4.59
N LEU A 79 7.23 -13.40 4.43
CA LEU A 79 7.62 -14.73 4.90
C LEU A 79 8.47 -15.52 3.89
N GLU A 80 8.54 -15.08 2.63
CA GLU A 80 9.29 -15.75 1.57
C GLU A 80 10.80 -15.58 1.67
N LYS A 81 11.29 -14.65 2.50
CA LYS A 81 12.73 -14.38 2.67
C LYS A 81 13.04 -14.00 4.10
N LEU A 82 14.27 -14.29 4.53
CA LEU A 82 14.79 -13.81 5.81
C LEU A 82 16.26 -13.42 5.70
N THR A 83 16.72 -12.53 6.58
CA THR A 83 18.14 -12.24 6.75
C THR A 83 18.65 -12.85 8.05
N SER A 84 19.72 -13.63 7.99
CA SER A 84 20.35 -14.26 9.16
C SER A 84 21.86 -14.14 9.11
N ASN A 85 22.47 -14.10 10.30
CA ASN A 85 23.92 -14.13 10.50
C ASN A 85 24.42 -15.55 10.82
N ALA A 86 23.70 -16.60 10.40
CA ALA A 86 24.07 -17.99 10.68
C ALA A 86 25.49 -18.34 10.20
N LEU A 87 25.96 -17.76 9.09
CA LEU A 87 27.32 -17.93 8.56
C LEU A 87 28.36 -17.01 9.21
N GLY A 88 27.98 -16.19 10.20
CA GLY A 88 28.83 -15.19 10.83
C GLY A 88 28.71 -13.79 10.23
N THR A 89 28.14 -13.66 9.02
CA THR A 89 27.80 -12.39 8.36
C THR A 89 26.39 -12.44 7.79
N PRO A 90 25.75 -11.27 7.53
CA PRO A 90 24.37 -11.24 7.05
C PRO A 90 24.22 -11.84 5.66
N HIS A 91 23.32 -12.83 5.57
CA HIS A 91 22.92 -13.47 4.33
C HIS A 91 21.40 -13.47 4.20
N ILE A 92 20.92 -13.40 2.96
CA ILE A 92 19.51 -13.49 2.60
C ILE A 92 19.21 -14.92 2.16
N TYR A 93 18.21 -15.50 2.79
CA TYR A 93 17.73 -16.86 2.56
C TYR A 93 16.38 -16.81 1.85
N ASP A 94 16.18 -17.70 0.87
CA ASP A 94 14.82 -18.02 0.40
C ASP A 94 14.14 -18.85 1.48
N MET A 95 12.88 -18.53 1.75
CA MET A 95 12.03 -19.14 2.77
C MET A 95 10.65 -19.43 2.19
N ALA A 96 10.57 -19.82 0.92
CA ALA A 96 9.35 -20.42 0.40
C ALA A 96 9.04 -21.71 1.19
N GLN A 97 7.84 -22.25 1.02
CA GLN A 97 7.40 -23.42 1.79
C GLN A 97 8.37 -24.61 1.67
N GLU A 98 8.88 -24.87 0.47
CA GLU A 98 9.87 -25.92 0.22
C GLU A 98 11.19 -25.66 0.97
N ASP A 99 11.70 -24.43 0.96
CA ASP A 99 12.92 -24.05 1.69
C ASP A 99 12.75 -24.23 3.21
N GLN A 100 11.58 -23.87 3.76
CA GLN A 100 11.26 -24.06 5.16
C GLN A 100 11.23 -25.55 5.55
N ILE A 101 10.63 -26.39 4.71
CA ILE A 101 10.57 -27.85 4.92
C ILE A 101 11.99 -28.45 4.83
N ASN A 102 12.77 -28.02 3.84
CA ASN A 102 14.15 -28.48 3.65
C ASN A 102 15.02 -28.11 4.85
N LEU A 103 14.96 -26.85 5.31
CA LEU A 103 15.70 -26.39 6.49
C LEU A 103 15.31 -27.20 7.73
N MET A 104 14.02 -27.41 7.95
CA MET A 104 13.52 -28.23 9.06
C MET A 104 14.05 -29.66 9.00
N GLY A 105 14.03 -30.29 7.81
CA GLY A 105 14.57 -31.63 7.60
C GLY A 105 16.06 -31.73 7.94
N LEU A 106 16.87 -30.76 7.51
CA LEU A 106 18.30 -30.70 7.84
C LEU A 106 18.55 -30.54 9.34
N VAL A 107 17.78 -29.68 10.00
CA VAL A 107 17.87 -29.47 11.46
C VAL A 107 17.48 -30.72 12.24
N LEU A 108 16.42 -31.41 11.83
CA LEU A 108 15.97 -32.67 12.46
C LEU A 108 16.99 -33.80 12.26
N ALA A 109 17.58 -33.90 11.06
CA ALA A 109 18.63 -34.87 10.77
C ALA A 109 19.93 -34.57 11.55
N GLY A 110 20.15 -33.31 11.95
CA GLY A 110 21.30 -32.91 12.74
C GLY A 110 22.64 -33.01 11.98
N ILE A 111 22.59 -32.86 10.66
CA ILE A 111 23.74 -32.99 9.76
C ILE A 111 24.21 -31.62 9.24
N ASP A 112 25.46 -31.58 8.79
CA ASP A 112 25.97 -30.48 7.98
C ASP A 112 25.42 -30.64 6.55
N SER A 113 25.15 -29.53 5.87
CA SER A 113 24.60 -29.57 4.52
C SER A 113 24.81 -28.24 3.80
N PHE A 114 24.58 -28.23 2.50
CA PHE A 114 24.46 -26.99 1.74
C PHE A 114 23.06 -26.41 1.90
N PHE A 115 22.97 -25.08 2.00
CA PHE A 115 21.71 -24.36 1.99
C PHE A 115 21.84 -23.08 1.17
N ARG A 116 20.82 -22.78 0.36
CA ARG A 116 20.90 -21.71 -0.64
C ARG A 116 20.74 -20.33 0.02
N CYS A 117 21.70 -19.45 -0.20
CA CYS A 117 21.66 -18.07 0.28
C CYS A 117 22.55 -17.15 -0.56
N ALA A 118 22.43 -15.84 -0.31
CA ALA A 118 23.30 -14.82 -0.89
C ALA A 118 23.76 -13.85 0.21
N PRO A 119 24.99 -13.30 0.13
CA PRO A 119 25.39 -12.17 0.96
C PRO A 119 24.42 -10.99 0.82
N ILE A 120 24.24 -10.19 1.89
CA ILE A 120 23.30 -9.05 1.86
C ILE A 120 23.74 -7.95 0.88
N ASP A 121 25.04 -7.81 0.66
CA ASP A 121 25.67 -6.85 -0.26
C ASP A 121 25.62 -7.32 -1.73
N ASP A 122 25.34 -8.60 -1.98
CA ASP A 122 25.15 -9.16 -3.32
C ASP A 122 23.93 -10.12 -3.35
N PRO A 123 22.70 -9.60 -3.19
CA PRO A 123 21.49 -10.40 -2.99
C PRO A 123 21.09 -11.28 -4.18
N PHE A 124 21.64 -11.00 -5.37
CA PHE A 124 21.34 -11.74 -6.60
C PHE A 124 22.24 -12.97 -6.79
N ASN A 125 23.35 -13.04 -6.05
CA ASN A 125 24.34 -14.10 -6.17
C ASN A 125 24.02 -15.27 -5.22
N LYS A 126 22.89 -15.93 -5.48
CA LYS A 126 22.45 -17.07 -4.67
C LYS A 126 23.24 -18.32 -4.98
N GLN A 127 23.83 -18.90 -3.94
CA GLN A 127 24.66 -20.10 -4.03
C GLN A 127 24.28 -21.11 -2.96
N ASN A 128 24.51 -22.39 -3.23
CA ASN A 128 24.45 -23.44 -2.23
C ASN A 128 25.73 -23.37 -1.39
N ILE A 129 25.64 -22.78 -0.19
CA ILE A 129 26.79 -22.57 0.70
C ILE A 129 26.79 -23.64 1.79
N PRO A 130 27.94 -24.25 2.14
CA PRO A 130 28.01 -25.23 3.22
C PRO A 130 27.68 -24.58 4.58
N HIS A 131 26.79 -25.21 5.33
CA HIS A 131 26.43 -24.85 6.70
C HIS A 131 26.69 -26.05 7.61
N THR A 132 27.28 -25.79 8.77
CA THR A 132 27.33 -26.78 9.85
C THR A 132 25.94 -26.95 10.48
N LYS A 133 25.69 -28.08 11.13
CA LYS A 133 24.47 -28.34 11.91
C LYS A 133 24.18 -27.26 12.97
N VAL A 134 25.23 -26.62 13.51
CA VAL A 134 25.07 -25.51 14.47
C VAL A 134 24.57 -24.25 13.77
N GLN A 135 25.10 -23.94 12.58
CA GLN A 135 24.65 -22.80 11.77
C GLN A 135 23.23 -23.02 11.25
N LEU A 136 22.86 -24.24 10.83
CA LEU A 136 21.49 -24.57 10.42
C LEU A 136 20.49 -24.44 11.58
N LYS A 137 20.86 -24.89 12.78
CA LYS A 137 20.05 -24.67 13.99
C LYS A 137 19.87 -23.18 14.30
N LYS A 138 20.92 -22.38 14.16
CA LYS A 138 20.83 -20.93 14.31
C LYS A 138 19.91 -20.30 13.25
N LEU A 139 20.10 -20.65 11.98
CA LEU A 139 19.26 -20.17 10.88
C LEU A 139 17.77 -20.49 11.14
N TYR A 140 17.48 -21.71 11.60
CA TYR A 140 16.12 -22.11 11.92
C TYR A 140 15.53 -21.34 13.12
N ALA A 141 16.33 -21.08 14.16
CA ALA A 141 15.90 -20.24 15.27
C ALA A 141 15.59 -18.81 14.82
N ASP A 142 16.48 -18.19 14.03
CA ASP A 142 16.30 -16.85 13.47
C ASP A 142 15.03 -16.81 12.58
N ALA A 143 14.79 -17.86 11.78
CA ALA A 143 13.61 -17.99 10.94
C ALA A 143 12.30 -18.08 11.74
N LEU A 144 12.30 -18.84 12.85
CA LEU A 144 11.13 -18.96 13.71
C LEU A 144 10.80 -17.64 14.41
N GLU A 145 11.81 -16.95 14.93
CA GLU A 145 11.66 -15.63 15.56
C GLU A 145 11.08 -14.62 14.56
N TYR A 146 11.69 -14.51 13.38
CA TYR A 146 11.22 -13.62 12.33
C TYR A 146 9.79 -13.96 11.87
N LYS A 147 9.50 -15.25 11.63
CA LYS A 147 8.17 -15.70 11.23
C LYS A 147 7.11 -15.39 12.29
N ALA A 148 7.40 -15.63 13.56
CA ALA A 148 6.49 -15.31 14.66
C ALA A 148 6.19 -13.80 14.71
N LYS A 149 7.23 -12.96 14.57
CA LYS A 149 7.09 -11.51 14.53
C LYS A 149 6.24 -11.02 13.35
N MET A 150 6.50 -11.53 12.14
CA MET A 150 5.75 -11.14 10.94
C MET A 150 4.29 -11.60 11.00
N LEU A 151 4.03 -12.82 11.51
CA LEU A 151 2.67 -13.34 11.69
C LEU A 151 1.88 -12.54 12.73
N PHE A 152 2.53 -12.16 13.83
CA PHE A 152 1.91 -11.31 14.84
C PHE A 152 1.49 -9.95 14.26
N LYS A 153 2.42 -9.25 13.60
CA LYS A 153 2.16 -7.97 12.92
C LYS A 153 1.05 -8.09 11.88
N CYS A 154 1.07 -9.15 11.07
CA CYS A 154 0.02 -9.44 10.09
C CYS A 154 -1.35 -9.58 10.76
N GLY A 155 -1.42 -10.27 11.90
CA GLY A 155 -2.63 -10.42 12.70
C GLY A 155 -3.17 -9.07 13.19
N GLU A 156 -2.31 -8.23 13.75
CA GLU A 156 -2.70 -6.89 14.24
C GLU A 156 -3.23 -5.99 13.12
N LEU A 157 -2.56 -5.95 11.98
CA LEU A 157 -2.99 -5.13 10.84
C LEU A 157 -4.33 -5.60 10.25
N LYS A 158 -4.55 -6.92 10.18
CA LYS A 158 -5.83 -7.48 9.73
C LYS A 158 -6.96 -7.19 10.71
N GLU A 159 -6.67 -7.23 12.01
CA GLU A 159 -7.65 -6.84 13.02
C GLU A 159 -7.99 -5.35 12.92
N ALA A 160 -7.00 -4.49 12.70
CA ALA A 160 -7.23 -3.06 12.44
C ALA A 160 -8.12 -2.83 11.20
N ILE A 161 -7.89 -3.57 10.11
CA ILE A 161 -8.75 -3.52 8.90
C ILE A 161 -10.19 -3.90 9.25
N ASN A 162 -10.37 -4.96 10.02
CA ASN A 162 -11.68 -5.44 10.45
C ASN A 162 -12.41 -4.38 11.32
N GLN A 163 -11.68 -3.73 12.22
CA GLN A 163 -12.23 -2.72 13.15
C GLN A 163 -12.46 -1.35 12.52
N ALA A 164 -11.87 -1.04 11.37
CA ALA A 164 -12.02 0.25 10.70
C ALA A 164 -13.49 0.60 10.44
N GLN A 165 -13.94 1.79 10.85
CA GLN A 165 -15.34 2.23 10.70
C GLN A 165 -15.53 3.22 9.54
N THR A 166 -14.43 3.67 8.92
CA THR A 166 -14.45 4.64 7.81
C THR A 166 -13.41 4.26 6.78
N LEU A 167 -13.63 4.70 5.53
CA LEU A 167 -12.64 4.53 4.46
C LEU A 167 -11.32 5.23 4.78
N GLN A 168 -11.38 6.39 5.43
CA GLN A 168 -10.17 7.12 5.85
C GLN A 168 -9.37 6.33 6.89
N ALA A 169 -10.02 5.75 7.91
CA ALA A 169 -9.35 4.92 8.89
C ALA A 169 -8.73 3.68 8.24
N LEU A 170 -9.44 3.07 7.29
CA LEU A 170 -8.94 1.92 6.53
C LEU A 170 -7.72 2.28 5.67
N GLN A 171 -7.71 3.45 5.02
CA GLN A 171 -6.60 3.94 4.21
C GLN A 171 -5.35 4.29 5.01
N ALA A 172 -5.49 4.58 6.31
CA ALA A 172 -4.37 4.87 7.19
C ALA A 172 -3.63 3.59 7.66
N ILE A 173 -4.18 2.40 7.39
CA ILE A 173 -3.57 1.13 7.76
C ILE A 173 -2.61 0.72 6.66
N ASP A 174 -1.32 0.69 6.99
CA ASP A 174 -0.26 0.28 6.06
C ASP A 174 0.77 -0.61 6.77
N TRP A 175 1.50 -1.40 5.98
CA TRP A 175 2.62 -2.16 6.47
C TRP A 175 3.86 -1.28 6.58
N ILE A 176 4.10 -0.69 7.74
CA ILE A 176 5.29 0.14 7.99
C ILE A 176 6.41 -0.77 8.50
N ASP A 177 7.50 -0.94 7.75
CA ASP A 177 8.67 -1.67 8.25
C ASP A 177 9.32 -0.91 9.40
N GLU A 178 9.80 -1.61 10.43
CA GLU A 178 10.36 -0.96 11.64
C GLU A 178 11.58 -0.06 11.35
N LYS A 179 12.32 -0.36 10.28
CA LYS A 179 13.40 0.52 9.81
C LYS A 179 12.86 1.87 9.32
N GLU A 180 11.67 1.87 8.72
CA GLU A 180 11.01 3.07 8.21
C GLU A 180 10.32 3.86 9.32
N SER A 181 9.89 3.20 10.42
CA SER A 181 9.40 3.90 11.61
C SER A 181 10.52 4.64 12.35
N GLU A 182 11.72 4.06 12.44
CA GLU A 182 12.87 4.73 13.04
C GLU A 182 13.32 5.97 12.26
N ASP A 183 13.23 5.94 10.92
CA ASP A 183 13.58 7.08 10.08
C ASP A 183 12.51 8.20 10.11
N LYS A 184 11.23 7.83 10.28
CA LYS A 184 10.13 8.80 10.49
C LYS A 184 10.18 9.45 11.87
N GLU A 185 10.49 8.67 12.91
CA GLU A 185 10.63 9.17 14.29
C GLU A 185 11.86 10.08 14.44
N LYS A 186 12.98 9.76 13.76
CA LYS A 186 14.15 10.66 13.65
C LYS A 186 13.84 11.92 12.83
N ALA A 187 13.06 11.82 11.76
CA ALA A 187 12.68 12.98 10.95
C ALA A 187 11.73 13.93 11.70
N GLU A 188 10.85 13.42 12.56
CA GLU A 188 9.98 14.24 13.42
C GLU A 188 10.75 14.86 14.60
N ASP A 189 11.67 14.13 15.24
CA ASP A 189 12.51 14.65 16.35
C ASP A 189 13.51 15.74 15.86
N ILE A 190 13.95 15.71 14.61
CA ILE A 190 14.74 16.80 13.99
C ILE A 190 13.85 18.04 13.77
N ARG A 191 12.57 17.84 13.41
CA ARG A 191 11.62 18.91 13.10
C ARG A 191 11.19 19.69 14.36
N ASP A 192 11.18 19.04 15.51
CA ASP A 192 10.90 19.67 16.81
C ASP A 192 12.14 20.32 17.45
N LYS A 193 13.36 19.98 17.00
CA LYS A 193 14.62 20.53 17.53
C LYS A 193 15.17 21.72 16.73
N GLU A 194 14.89 21.80 15.44
CA GLU A 194 15.25 22.95 14.60
C GLU A 194 13.99 23.72 14.21
N GLY A 195 13.58 24.71 15.01
CA GLY A 195 12.40 25.54 14.76
C GLY A 195 12.41 26.26 13.40
N ILE A 196 12.15 25.53 12.33
CA ILE A 196 12.07 26.02 10.96
C ILE A 196 10.60 26.25 10.67
N GLN A 197 10.21 27.52 10.78
CA GLN A 197 8.99 28.04 10.16
C GLN A 197 9.02 27.72 8.66
N THR A 198 8.09 26.89 8.20
CA THR A 198 7.72 26.84 6.78
C THR A 198 7.19 28.21 6.38
N GLN A 199 8.01 29.00 5.69
CA GLN A 199 7.52 30.10 4.87
C GLN A 199 6.77 29.49 3.66
N GLU A 200 5.52 29.91 3.49
CA GLU A 200 4.76 29.70 2.27
C GLU A 200 5.52 30.31 1.09
N ILE A 201 5.97 29.47 0.16
CA ILE A 201 6.46 29.95 -1.14
C ILE A 201 5.27 29.92 -2.10
N THR A 202 4.75 31.11 -2.36
CA THR A 202 3.82 31.36 -3.47
C THR A 202 4.60 31.44 -4.81
N PRO A 203 3.96 31.09 -5.94
CA PRO A 203 4.66 30.99 -7.22
C PRO A 203 4.63 32.32 -7.98
N SER A 204 5.79 32.97 -8.19
CA SER A 204 6.06 33.68 -9.46
C SER A 204 7.49 34.22 -9.61
N GLN A 205 8.07 33.79 -10.73
CA GLN A 205 8.86 34.56 -11.70
C GLN A 205 10.25 35.12 -11.35
N ASN A 206 11.17 34.59 -12.16
CA ASN A 206 12.18 35.27 -12.99
C ASN A 206 13.67 35.12 -12.61
N ASN A 207 14.31 34.16 -13.28
CA ASN A 207 15.32 34.38 -14.33
C ASN A 207 16.59 35.15 -13.94
N GLN A 208 17.74 34.46 -13.88
CA GLN A 208 18.81 34.54 -14.89
C GLN A 208 20.15 33.95 -14.38
N ASN A 209 20.82 33.27 -15.32
CA ASN A 209 22.27 33.04 -15.44
C ASN A 209 22.93 32.02 -14.48
N ASN A 210 23.28 30.85 -15.01
CA ASN A 210 24.68 30.64 -15.40
C ASN A 210 24.83 29.52 -16.44
N GLU A 211 25.45 29.88 -17.55
CA GLU A 211 25.94 28.99 -18.61
C GLU A 211 27.29 28.36 -18.22
N ASN A 212 27.63 27.29 -18.94
CA ASN A 212 28.94 26.65 -19.13
C ASN A 212 29.44 25.74 -17.99
N SER A 213 29.98 24.54 -18.24
CA SER A 213 30.30 23.82 -19.49
C SER A 213 30.75 22.40 -19.10
N ASN A 214 30.28 21.36 -19.79
CA ASN A 214 31.14 20.42 -20.53
C ASN A 214 30.31 19.27 -21.12
N GLN A 215 30.11 19.38 -22.43
CA GLN A 215 29.93 18.25 -23.34
C GLN A 215 31.31 17.67 -23.66
N GLU A 216 31.43 16.35 -23.82
CA GLU A 216 31.76 15.77 -25.12
C GLU A 216 31.81 14.23 -25.07
N LYS A 217 31.04 13.64 -26.01
CA LYS A 217 31.33 12.48 -26.89
C LYS A 217 31.42 11.09 -26.24
N THR A 218 30.77 10.07 -26.77
CA THR A 218 30.82 9.64 -28.19
C THR A 218 29.52 8.98 -28.69
N GLN A 219 29.31 9.14 -30.00
CA GLN A 219 28.23 8.61 -30.83
C GLN A 219 28.75 7.52 -31.79
N ASP A 220 27.82 6.66 -32.21
CA ASP A 220 27.69 5.92 -33.49
C ASP A 220 28.55 4.69 -33.83
N VAL A 221 27.83 3.59 -34.13
CA VAL A 221 27.83 2.67 -35.33
C VAL A 221 26.63 1.70 -35.11
N ILE A 222 25.42 1.80 -35.72
CA ILE A 222 24.94 1.52 -37.11
C ILE A 222 25.35 0.08 -37.56
N GLU A 223 24.55 -0.93 -37.93
CA GLU A 223 23.32 -1.05 -38.74
C GLU A 223 22.81 -2.51 -38.79
N GLY A 224 21.53 -2.71 -39.16
CA GLY A 224 21.00 -3.86 -39.92
C GLY A 224 20.62 -5.11 -39.11
N ILE A 225 19.45 -5.74 -39.22
CA ILE A 225 18.58 -6.12 -40.37
C ILE A 225 17.18 -6.41 -39.74
N LYS A 226 16.08 -5.73 -40.12
CA LYS A 226 15.02 -6.16 -41.09
C LYS A 226 14.48 -7.58 -40.84
N ASP A 227 13.23 -7.97 -41.03
CA ASP A 227 11.91 -7.43 -41.31
C ASP A 227 10.99 -8.65 -40.97
N ASP A 228 9.75 -8.44 -40.53
CA ASP A 228 8.56 -9.09 -41.13
C ASP A 228 7.32 -8.99 -40.23
N GLU A 229 6.28 -8.51 -40.89
CA GLU A 229 4.89 -8.33 -40.49
C GLU A 229 4.17 -9.67 -40.34
N GLU A 230 3.16 -9.77 -39.44
CA GLU A 230 1.81 -10.21 -39.84
C GLU A 230 0.75 -10.08 -38.71
N ILE A 231 -0.09 -9.04 -38.85
CA ILE A 231 -1.56 -9.07 -38.97
C ILE A 231 -2.38 -10.09 -38.13
N THR A 232 -3.01 -9.53 -37.10
CA THR A 232 -4.44 -9.56 -36.69
C THR A 232 -5.46 -10.62 -37.19
N LYS A 233 -6.26 -11.08 -36.20
CA LYS A 233 -7.69 -11.51 -36.18
C LYS A 233 -8.03 -13.00 -36.39
N GLN A 234 -8.67 -13.58 -35.37
CA GLN A 234 -9.98 -14.27 -35.49
C GLN A 234 -10.52 -14.69 -34.11
N THR A 235 -11.65 -14.12 -33.67
CA THR A 235 -12.64 -14.87 -32.87
C THR A 235 -14.03 -14.27 -33.12
N THR A 236 -14.85 -15.04 -33.84
CA THR A 236 -16.26 -14.81 -34.07
C THR A 236 -17.04 -15.59 -33.00
N LEU A 237 -17.88 -14.92 -32.21
CA LEU A 237 -18.92 -15.57 -31.40
C LEU A 237 -20.27 -15.16 -31.96
N GLN A 238 -21.01 -16.18 -32.40
CA GLN A 238 -22.31 -16.07 -33.03
C GLN A 238 -23.37 -15.60 -32.04
N LYS A 239 -24.27 -14.74 -32.54
CA LYS A 239 -25.48 -14.29 -31.88
C LYS A 239 -26.61 -15.24 -32.26
N GLU A 240 -27.19 -15.90 -31.27
CA GLU A 240 -28.40 -16.72 -31.41
C GLU A 240 -29.61 -15.86 -31.79
N ARG A 241 -30.46 -16.39 -32.68
CA ARG A 241 -31.85 -16.00 -32.87
C ARG A 241 -32.71 -17.24 -32.70
N LYS A 242 -33.46 -17.31 -31.60
CA LYS A 242 -34.92 -17.47 -31.57
C LYS A 242 -35.42 -17.33 -30.15
#